data_AF-A0A401VU49-F1
#
_entry.id   AF-A0A401VU49-F1
#
_cell.length_a   1.000
_cell.length_b   1.000
_cell.length_c   1.000
_cell.angle_alpha   90.00
_cell.angle_beta   90.00
_cell.angle_gamma   90.00
#
_symmetry.space_group_name_H-M   'P 1'
#
loop_
_entity.id
_entity.type
_entity.pdbx_description
1 polymer ?
#
loop_
_entity_poly.entity_id
_entity_poly.type
_entity_poly.pdbx_seq_one_letter_code
_entity_poly.pdbx_strand_id
1 'polypeptide(L)'
;MSVEFVYGDVGAPDLRQRGLRPASAHDGHLLVDIEADLVIRDGDRVVLAEKLFPVAELAQALVGWLHRPDGERGDFVFDSMSCAEPGAVRMVESAEGWRAGSVFAPDAWTSPVTWDVLAAEVGRFVAAVREDVAEIGVRPGLIPGL
;
A
#
# COMPACT_ATOMS: atom_id res chain seq x y z
N MET A 1 10.06 -5.23 17.46
CA MET A 1 8.67 -5.09 16.99
C MET A 1 8.76 -4.31 15.70
N SER A 2 8.56 -4.98 14.57
CA SER A 2 8.60 -4.39 13.23
C SER A 2 7.22 -4.61 12.61
N VAL A 3 6.51 -3.52 12.34
CA VAL A 3 5.47 -3.55 11.31
C VAL A 3 6.18 -3.79 9.98
N GLU A 4 5.67 -4.71 9.18
CA GLU A 4 6.24 -5.04 7.87
C GLU A 4 5.13 -5.11 6.83
N PHE A 5 5.36 -4.46 5.69
CA PHE A 5 4.51 -4.48 4.50
C PHE A 5 5.25 -5.28 3.43
N VAL A 6 4.86 -6.54 3.29
CA VAL A 6 5.48 -7.47 2.34
C VAL A 6 4.51 -7.70 1.20
N TYR A 7 5.03 -7.75 -0.03
CA TYR A 7 4.23 -8.14 -1.17
C TYR A 7 5.03 -9.05 -2.12
N GLY A 8 4.33 -9.79 -2.97
CA GLY A 8 4.93 -10.68 -3.97
C GLY A 8 4.00 -10.92 -5.15
N ASP A 9 4.52 -11.59 -6.17
CA ASP A 9 3.75 -11.94 -7.39
C ASP A 9 3.15 -10.72 -8.11
N VAL A 10 3.91 -9.63 -8.20
CA VAL A 10 3.47 -8.40 -8.88
C VAL A 10 3.10 -8.67 -10.34
N GLY A 11 1.93 -8.22 -10.73
CA GLY A 11 1.45 -8.35 -12.09
C GLY A 11 0.39 -7.32 -12.45
N ALA A 12 -0.12 -7.46 -13.67
CA ALA A 12 -1.30 -6.73 -14.10
C ALA A 12 -2.22 -7.64 -14.93
N PRO A 13 -2.79 -8.69 -14.30
CA PRO A 13 -3.57 -9.70 -15.00
C PRO A 13 -4.79 -9.07 -15.69
N ASP A 14 -5.45 -8.12 -15.03
CA ASP A 14 -6.67 -7.49 -15.52
C ASP A 14 -6.42 -6.54 -16.69
N LEU A 15 -5.32 -5.78 -16.69
CA LEU A 15 -4.90 -5.01 -17.87
C LEU A 15 -4.71 -5.91 -19.09
N ARG A 16 -4.03 -7.06 -18.90
CA ARG A 16 -3.75 -8.01 -19.98
C ARG A 16 -5.04 -8.63 -20.51
N GLN A 17 -5.99 -8.99 -19.63
CA GLN A 17 -7.30 -9.50 -20.02
C GLN A 17 -8.11 -8.48 -20.84
N ARG A 18 -7.97 -7.19 -20.53
CA ARG A 18 -8.58 -6.07 -21.29
C ARG A 18 -7.84 -5.73 -22.59
N GLY A 19 -6.74 -6.42 -22.91
CA GLY A 19 -5.92 -6.15 -24.08
C GLY A 19 -5.10 -4.86 -23.99
N LEU A 20 -4.95 -4.30 -22.78
CA LEU A 20 -4.18 -3.09 -22.51
C LEU A 20 -2.72 -3.45 -22.21
N ARG A 21 -1.82 -2.52 -22.54
CA ARG A 21 -0.38 -2.64 -22.22
C ARG A 21 -0.03 -1.69 -21.08
N PRO A 22 0.78 -2.11 -20.09
CA PRO A 22 1.18 -1.24 -18.98
C PRO A 22 1.80 0.09 -19.46
N ALA A 23 2.60 0.05 -20.53
CA ALA A 23 3.26 1.23 -21.09
C ALA A 23 2.31 2.29 -21.71
N SER A 24 1.05 1.94 -22.00
CA SER A 24 0.11 2.83 -22.70
C SER A 24 -1.26 2.93 -22.04
N ALA A 25 -1.50 2.22 -20.94
CA ALA A 25 -2.74 2.30 -20.19
C ALA A 25 -2.82 3.63 -19.43
N HIS A 26 -4.05 4.08 -19.15
CA HIS A 26 -4.29 5.27 -18.36
C HIS A 26 -3.93 5.01 -16.88
N ASP A 27 -3.40 6.03 -16.19
CA ASP A 27 -2.96 5.93 -14.79
C ASP A 27 -4.02 5.32 -13.88
N GLY A 28 -5.28 5.74 -14.00
CA GLY A 28 -6.38 5.20 -13.19
C GLY A 28 -6.55 3.69 -13.34
N HIS A 29 -6.36 3.12 -14.55
CA HIS A 29 -6.38 1.67 -14.73
C HIS A 29 -5.11 1.02 -14.19
N LEU A 30 -3.95 1.66 -14.39
CA LEU A 30 -2.68 1.15 -13.88
C LEU A 30 -2.68 1.05 -12.35
N LEU A 31 -3.25 2.01 -11.64
CA LEU A 31 -3.27 1.99 -10.17
C LEU A 31 -4.07 0.83 -9.61
N VAL A 32 -5.26 0.56 -10.18
CA VAL A 32 -6.14 -0.49 -9.70
C VAL A 32 -5.77 -1.87 -10.21
N ASP A 33 -5.24 -1.97 -11.43
CA ASP A 33 -5.00 -3.26 -12.08
C ASP A 33 -3.53 -3.74 -11.92
N ILE A 34 -2.63 -2.96 -11.28
CA ILE A 34 -1.32 -3.47 -10.85
C ILE A 34 -1.45 -4.03 -9.45
N GLU A 35 -1.38 -5.35 -9.37
CA GLU A 35 -1.79 -6.14 -8.22
C GLU A 35 -0.66 -7.04 -7.75
N ALA A 36 -0.69 -7.40 -6.48
CA ALA A 36 0.24 -8.33 -5.84
C ALA A 36 -0.43 -9.04 -4.64
N ASP A 37 0.15 -10.14 -4.18
CA ASP A 37 -0.21 -10.72 -2.89
C ASP A 37 0.40 -9.83 -1.80
N LEU A 38 -0.44 -9.17 -0.98
CA LEU A 38 -0.03 -8.25 0.09
C LEU A 38 -0.18 -8.91 1.46
N VAL A 39 0.84 -8.76 2.30
CA VAL A 39 0.83 -9.18 3.71
C VAL A 39 1.30 -8.04 4.60
N ILE A 40 0.48 -7.69 5.60
CA ILE A 40 0.89 -6.83 6.71
C ILE A 40 1.06 -7.70 7.95
N ARG A 41 2.23 -7.63 8.58
CA ARG A 41 2.53 -8.45 9.76
C ARG A 41 3.33 -7.71 10.83
N ASP A 42 3.29 -8.27 12.03
CA ASP A 42 4.11 -7.90 13.19
C ASP A 42 4.82 -9.15 13.70
N GLY A 43 6.10 -9.29 13.33
CA GLY A 43 6.82 -10.55 13.49
C GLY A 43 6.11 -11.70 12.75
N ASP A 44 5.71 -12.73 13.51
CA ASP A 44 4.98 -13.91 13.00
C ASP A 44 3.47 -13.69 12.91
N ARG A 45 2.94 -12.59 13.47
CA ARG A 45 1.50 -12.31 13.47
C ARG A 45 1.10 -11.60 12.19
N VAL A 46 0.29 -12.26 11.37
CA VAL A 46 -0.36 -11.65 10.21
C VAL A 46 -1.58 -10.83 10.66
N VAL A 47 -1.64 -9.57 10.22
CA VAL A 47 -2.74 -8.64 10.45
C VAL A 47 -3.63 -8.53 9.20
N LEU A 48 -3.03 -8.64 8.02
CA LEU A 48 -3.70 -8.67 6.73
C LEU A 48 -2.96 -9.63 5.81
N ALA A 49 -3.70 -10.42 5.03
CA ALA A 49 -3.17 -11.17 3.90
C ALA A 49 -4.24 -11.17 2.80
N GLU A 50 -3.98 -10.43 1.72
CA GLU A 50 -4.90 -10.28 0.59
C GLU A 50 -4.19 -10.63 -0.70
N LYS A 51 -4.90 -11.33 -1.58
CA LYS A 51 -4.41 -11.66 -2.93
C LYS A 51 -4.89 -10.64 -3.92
N LEU A 52 -4.12 -10.45 -4.99
CA LEU A 52 -4.46 -9.52 -6.07
C LEU A 52 -4.81 -8.12 -5.53
N PHE A 53 -4.04 -7.65 -4.55
CA PHE A 53 -4.26 -6.37 -3.90
C PHE A 53 -3.66 -5.23 -4.75
N PRO A 54 -4.33 -4.08 -4.92
CA PRO A 54 -3.87 -2.97 -5.77
C PRO A 54 -2.69 -2.22 -5.14
N VAL A 55 -1.50 -2.83 -5.16
CA VAL A 55 -0.31 -2.32 -4.46
C VAL A 55 0.21 -1.02 -5.06
N ALA A 56 -0.01 -0.76 -6.36
CA ALA A 56 0.38 0.51 -6.97
C ALA A 56 -0.49 1.68 -6.47
N GLU A 57 -1.80 1.47 -6.36
CA GLU A 57 -2.72 2.43 -5.75
C GLU A 57 -2.37 2.69 -4.28
N LEU A 58 -2.12 1.62 -3.51
CA LEU A 58 -1.72 1.73 -2.12
C LEU A 58 -0.42 2.54 -1.97
N ALA A 59 0.60 2.23 -2.76
CA ALA A 59 1.87 2.96 -2.73
C ALA A 59 1.67 4.45 -3.05
N GLN A 60 0.84 4.79 -4.05
CA GLN A 60 0.53 6.19 -4.36
C GLN A 60 -0.17 6.90 -3.19
N ALA A 61 -1.19 6.26 -2.61
CA ALA A 61 -1.93 6.83 -1.47
C ALA A 61 -1.02 7.05 -0.26
N LEU A 62 -0.11 6.11 0.01
CA LEU A 62 0.87 6.21 1.10
C LEU A 62 1.85 7.36 0.89
N VAL A 63 2.35 7.57 -0.34
CA VAL A 63 3.19 8.73 -0.65
C VAL A 63 2.45 10.02 -0.33
N GLY A 64 1.22 10.16 -0.84
CA GLY A 64 0.40 11.34 -0.57
C GLY A 64 0.13 11.57 0.92
N TRP A 65 0.00 10.50 1.70
CA TRP A 65 -0.17 10.58 3.15
C TRP A 65 1.14 10.96 3.89
N LEU A 66 2.28 10.37 3.51
CA LEU A 66 3.59 10.69 4.09
C LEU A 66 4.00 12.15 3.84
N HIS A 67 3.62 12.73 2.70
CA HIS A 67 3.91 14.14 2.40
C HIS A 67 3.05 15.15 3.16
N ARG A 68 2.01 14.71 3.87
CA ARG A 68 1.21 15.63 4.70
C ARG A 68 2.05 16.12 5.88
N PRO A 69 1.98 17.43 6.21
CA PRO A 69 2.56 17.96 7.44
C PRO A 69 1.99 17.24 8.67
N ASP A 70 2.79 17.08 9.73
CA ASP A 70 2.37 16.35 10.95
C ASP A 70 1.01 16.80 11.49
N GLY A 71 0.73 18.12 11.52
CA GLY A 71 -0.53 18.67 12.02
C GLY A 71 -1.77 18.42 11.14
N GLU A 72 -1.58 17.95 9.90
CA GLU A 72 -2.65 17.72 8.92
C GLU A 72 -2.69 16.25 8.44
N ARG A 73 -1.71 15.43 8.83
CA ARG A 73 -1.56 14.06 8.34
C ARG A 73 -2.76 13.19 8.70
N GLY A 74 -3.10 13.18 9.99
CA GLY A 74 -4.13 12.32 10.56
C GLY A 74 -3.88 10.83 10.30
N ASP A 75 -4.88 10.03 10.66
CA ASP A 75 -4.88 8.59 10.37
C ASP A 75 -4.87 8.32 8.86
N PHE A 76 -4.28 7.19 8.48
CA PHE A 76 -4.38 6.66 7.13
C PHE A 76 -5.56 5.69 7.03
N VAL A 77 -6.43 5.91 6.05
CA VAL A 77 -7.46 4.97 5.64
C VAL A 77 -7.33 4.80 4.15
N PHE A 78 -6.98 3.60 3.70
CA PHE A 78 -6.88 3.32 2.28
C PHE A 78 -8.27 3.27 1.65
N ASP A 79 -8.54 4.25 0.80
CA ASP A 79 -9.77 4.37 0.04
C ASP A 79 -9.46 4.00 -1.42
N SER A 80 -9.52 2.71 -1.70
CA SER A 80 -9.22 2.16 -3.03
C SER A 80 -10.41 2.33 -3.96
N MET A 81 -10.14 2.59 -5.24
CA MET A 81 -11.15 2.57 -6.28
C MET A 81 -11.70 1.15 -6.56
N SER A 82 -10.99 0.09 -6.16
CA SER A 82 -11.36 -1.31 -6.43
C SER A 82 -11.86 -2.07 -5.19
N CYS A 83 -11.61 -1.57 -3.98
CA CYS A 83 -12.15 -2.16 -2.74
C CYS A 83 -13.49 -1.52 -2.36
N ALA A 84 -14.49 -2.35 -2.04
CA ALA A 84 -15.81 -1.86 -1.64
C ALA A 84 -15.82 -1.18 -0.24
N GLU A 85 -14.93 -1.62 0.65
CA GLU A 85 -14.83 -1.11 2.02
C GLU A 85 -13.52 -0.32 2.21
N PRO A 86 -13.60 0.99 2.55
CA PRO A 86 -12.43 1.77 2.92
C PRO A 86 -11.74 1.20 4.16
N GLY A 87 -10.41 1.27 4.19
CA GLY A 87 -9.61 0.79 5.31
C GLY A 87 -9.16 -0.66 5.19
N ALA A 88 -9.16 -1.23 3.99
CA ALA A 88 -8.49 -2.49 3.69
C ALA A 88 -7.05 -2.48 4.23
N VAL A 89 -6.36 -1.34 4.10
CA VAL A 89 -5.20 -0.95 4.91
C VAL A 89 -5.55 0.32 5.68
N ARG A 90 -5.27 0.32 6.99
CA ARG A 90 -5.47 1.49 7.85
C ARG A 90 -4.30 1.64 8.81
N MET A 91 -3.94 2.88 9.13
CA MET A 91 -2.92 3.19 10.12
C MET A 91 -3.44 4.28 11.04
N VAL A 92 -3.38 4.03 12.34
CA VAL A 92 -3.93 4.94 13.34
C VAL A 92 -2.87 5.34 14.34
N GLU A 93 -2.89 6.61 14.73
CA GLU A 93 -2.07 7.10 15.83
C GLU A 93 -2.76 6.78 17.17
N SER A 94 -1.97 6.36 18.15
CA SER A 94 -2.41 6.16 19.53
C SER A 94 -1.41 6.77 20.50
N ALA A 95 -1.76 6.82 21.78
CA ALA A 95 -0.85 7.29 22.82
C ALA A 95 0.47 6.48 22.90
N GLU A 96 0.46 5.24 22.42
CA GLU A 96 1.63 4.34 22.41
C GLU A 96 2.40 4.37 21.08
N GLY A 97 1.94 5.14 20.11
CA GLY A 97 2.49 5.20 18.75
C GLY A 97 1.50 4.72 17.68
N TRP A 98 2.03 4.47 16.50
CA TRP A 98 1.27 4.12 15.30
C TRP A 98 1.04 2.62 15.18
N ARG A 99 -0.12 2.22 14.67
CA ARG A 99 -0.49 0.81 14.45
C ARG A 99 -1.08 0.64 13.07
N ALA A 100 -0.75 -0.47 12.41
CA ALA A 100 -1.36 -0.86 11.13
C ALA A 100 -2.40 -1.95 11.34
N GLY A 101 -3.47 -1.91 10.54
CA GLY A 101 -4.61 -2.80 10.64
C GLY A 101 -5.37 -2.91 9.32
N SER A 102 -6.46 -3.67 9.34
CA SER A 102 -7.40 -3.80 8.24
C SER A 102 -8.84 -3.75 8.74
N VAL A 103 -9.76 -3.24 7.93
CA VAL A 103 -11.21 -3.29 8.20
C VAL A 103 -11.75 -4.73 8.13
N PHE A 104 -11.11 -5.61 7.35
CA PHE A 104 -11.51 -7.02 7.24
C PHE A 104 -11.24 -7.82 8.53
N ALA A 105 -10.35 -7.32 9.38
CA ALA A 105 -10.10 -7.83 10.72
C ALA A 105 -10.02 -6.67 11.73
N PRO A 106 -11.17 -6.12 12.18
CA PRO A 106 -11.25 -4.87 12.96
C PRO A 106 -10.43 -4.87 14.25
N ASP A 107 -10.25 -6.03 14.87
CA ASP A 107 -9.52 -6.22 16.12
C ASP A 107 -8.04 -6.61 15.91
N ALA A 108 -7.64 -6.90 14.66
CA ALA A 108 -6.27 -7.23 14.32
C ALA A 108 -5.47 -5.96 14.06
N TRP A 109 -4.43 -5.78 14.86
CA TRP A 109 -3.52 -4.64 14.80
C TRP A 109 -2.10 -5.10 15.05
N THR A 110 -1.14 -4.43 14.42
CA THR A 110 0.26 -4.52 14.82
C THR A 110 0.46 -3.93 16.22
N SER A 111 1.57 -4.29 16.85
CA SER A 111 2.08 -3.56 18.00
C SER A 111 2.36 -2.10 17.62
N PRO A 112 2.22 -1.15 18.57
CA PRO A 112 2.55 0.25 18.33
C PRO A 112 4.03 0.43 17.97
N VAL A 113 4.30 1.31 17.01
CA VAL A 113 5.64 1.73 16.60
C VAL A 113 5.75 3.26 16.55
N THR A 114 6.97 3.79 16.60
CA THR A 114 7.17 5.23 16.40
C THR A 114 6.84 5.63 14.95
N TRP A 115 6.55 6.92 14.75
CA TRP A 115 6.38 7.48 13.42
C TRP A 115 7.56 7.16 12.50
N ASP A 116 8.80 7.38 12.97
CA ASP A 116 10.01 7.14 12.16
C ASP A 116 10.12 5.68 11.69
N VAL A 117 9.72 4.72 12.53
CA VAL A 117 9.74 3.30 12.17
C VAL A 117 8.66 2.99 11.13
N LEU A 118 7.44 3.51 11.32
CA LEU A 118 6.37 3.33 10.35
C LEU A 118 6.71 3.98 9.00
N ALA A 119 7.16 5.23 9.01
CA ALA A 119 7.50 5.98 7.81
C ALA A 119 8.66 5.32 7.04
N ALA A 120 9.67 4.80 7.75
CA ALA A 120 10.77 4.06 7.12
C ALA A 120 10.31 2.74 6.48
N GLU A 121 9.40 2.01 7.14
CA GLU A 121 8.82 0.78 6.57
C GLU A 121 7.95 1.10 5.34
N VAL A 122 7.02 2.04 5.46
CA VAL A 122 6.17 2.51 4.35
C VAL A 122 7.05 3.00 3.19
N GLY A 123 8.14 3.71 3.48
CA GLY A 123 9.07 4.17 2.48
C GLY A 123 9.79 3.04 1.74
N ARG A 124 10.20 1.97 2.44
CA ARG A 124 10.76 0.78 1.82
C ARG A 124 9.75 0.07 0.93
N PHE A 125 8.52 -0.11 1.42
CA PHE A 125 7.43 -0.69 0.64
C PHE A 125 7.18 0.10 -0.66
N VAL A 126 6.99 1.43 -0.55
CA VAL A 126 6.77 2.30 -1.72
C VAL A 126 7.93 2.21 -2.71
N ALA A 127 9.18 2.26 -2.23
CA ALA A 127 10.35 2.19 -3.11
C ALA A 127 10.41 0.87 -3.88
N ALA A 128 10.13 -0.25 -3.22
CA ALA A 128 10.12 -1.57 -3.85
C ALA A 128 8.99 -1.67 -4.89
N VAL A 129 7.75 -1.28 -4.54
CA VAL A 129 6.62 -1.33 -5.48
C VAL A 129 6.92 -0.50 -6.74
N ARG A 130 7.59 0.63 -6.58
CA ARG A 130 7.99 1.47 -7.71
C ARG A 130 8.99 0.83 -8.64
N GLU A 131 9.96 0.11 -8.09
CA GLU A 131 10.95 -0.64 -8.86
C GLU A 131 10.24 -1.70 -9.70
N ASP A 132 9.40 -2.53 -9.07
CA ASP A 132 8.65 -3.59 -9.76
C ASP A 132 7.68 -3.03 -10.81
N VAL A 133 6.98 -1.93 -10.49
CA VAL A 133 6.10 -1.21 -11.43
C VAL A 133 6.89 -0.72 -12.65
N ALA A 134 8.11 -0.22 -12.46
CA ALA A 134 8.97 0.18 -13.56
C ALA A 134 9.41 -1.03 -14.40
N GLU A 135 9.72 -2.16 -13.78
CA GLU A 135 10.12 -3.40 -14.46
C GLU A 135 9.00 -3.97 -15.37
N ILE A 136 7.74 -3.83 -14.98
CA ILE A 136 6.60 -4.22 -15.83
C ILE A 136 6.32 -3.23 -16.97
N GLY A 137 7.14 -2.19 -17.13
CA GLY A 137 7.12 -1.25 -18.25
C GLY A 137 6.23 -0.03 -18.04
N VAL A 138 5.88 0.28 -16.78
CA VAL A 138 5.08 1.47 -16.43
C VAL A 138 6.01 2.66 -16.20
N ARG A 139 5.51 3.86 -16.54
CA ARG A 139 6.27 5.10 -16.38
C ARG A 139 6.53 5.41 -14.88
N PRO A 140 7.74 5.90 -14.51
CA PRO A 140 8.11 6.17 -13.11
C PRO A 140 7.23 7.19 -12.35
N GLY A 141 6.45 8.00 -13.08
CA GLY A 141 5.59 9.03 -12.51
C GLY A 141 4.23 8.53 -12.01
N LEU A 142 3.90 7.23 -12.18
CA LEU A 142 2.64 6.68 -11.68
C LEU A 142 2.56 6.73 -10.14
N ILE A 143 3.68 6.43 -9.48
CA ILE A 143 3.85 6.52 -8.04
C ILE A 143 4.94 7.57 -7.78
N PRO A 144 4.63 8.71 -7.12
CA PRO A 144 5.58 9.80 -6.92
C PRO A 144 6.78 9.44 -6.03
N GLY A 145 7.88 10.21 -6.16
CA GLY A 145 9.00 10.32 -5.20
C GLY A 145 8.54 10.40 -3.75
N LEU A 146 9.22 9.75 -2.80
CA LEU A 146 9.15 10.22 -1.40
C LEU A 146 10.09 11.41 -1.21
#